data_AF-A0A3Q1IPF4-F1
#
_entry.id   AF-A0A3Q1IPF4-F1
#
_cell.length_a   1.000
_cell.length_b   1.000
_cell.length_c   1.000
_cell.angle_alpha   90.00
_cell.angle_beta   90.00
_cell.angle_gamma   90.00
#
_symmetry.space_group_name_H-M   'P 1'
#
loop_
_entity.id
_entity.type
_entity.pdbx_description
1 polymer ?
#
loop_
_entity_poly.entity_id
_entity_poly.type
_entity_poly.pdbx_seq_one_letter_code
_entity_poly.pdbx_strand_id
1 'polypeptide(L)'
;VESDGEDGDRRKLWNEIRKEKSRDAARSRRGKENFEFYELAKMLPLPGAITSQLDKASIIRLTIMEFAFEMGPLCDALRREEEHSLLKGTFGLVGMTQR
;
A
#
# COMPACT_ATOMS: atom_id res chain seq x y z
N VAL A 1 -22.75 56.26 8.23
CA VAL A 1 -21.77 55.48 9.01
C VAL A 1 -22.33 54.09 9.16
N GLU A 2 -22.24 53.26 8.11
CA GLU A 2 -22.71 51.85 8.11
C GLU A 2 -21.91 51.07 7.05
N SER A 3 -20.59 50.99 7.18
CA SER A 3 -19.73 50.28 6.21
C SER A 3 -18.83 49.21 6.82
N ASP A 4 -18.85 49.02 8.14
CA ASP A 4 -17.95 48.07 8.81
C ASP A 4 -18.49 46.63 8.88
N GLY A 5 -19.77 46.42 8.52
CA GLY A 5 -20.44 45.11 8.59
C GLY A 5 -20.20 44.20 7.37
N GLU A 6 -20.06 44.77 6.18
CA GLU A 6 -20.01 43.99 4.93
C GLU A 6 -18.70 43.20 4.75
N ASP A 7 -17.57 43.75 5.23
CA ASP A 7 -16.26 43.09 5.15
C ASP A 7 -16.15 41.87 6.07
N GLY A 8 -16.85 41.90 7.20
CA GLY A 8 -16.94 40.78 8.12
C GLY A 8 -17.63 39.57 7.50
N ASP A 9 -18.75 39.79 6.82
CA ASP A 9 -19.50 38.73 6.14
C ASP A 9 -18.79 38.20 4.90
N ARG A 10 -18.13 39.07 4.13
CA ARG A 10 -17.27 38.65 3.02
C ARG A 10 -16.15 37.71 3.50
N ARG A 11 -15.51 38.03 4.63
CA ARG A 11 -14.43 37.20 5.20
C ARG A 11 -14.94 35.86 5.71
N LYS A 12 -16.13 35.82 6.32
CA LYS A 12 -16.77 34.54 6.74
C LYS A 12 -17.06 33.66 5.52
N LEU A 13 -17.64 34.23 4.46
CA LEU A 13 -17.91 33.52 3.22
C LEU A 13 -16.63 32.94 2.59
N TRP A 14 -15.55 33.73 2.53
CA TRP A 14 -14.25 33.24 2.03
C TRP A 14 -13.68 32.10 2.87
N ASN A 15 -13.83 32.15 4.19
CA ASN A 15 -13.41 31.07 5.08
C ASN A 15 -14.25 29.81 4.88
N GLU A 16 -15.56 29.94 4.68
CA GLU A 16 -16.45 28.82 4.37
C GLU A 16 -16.12 28.19 3.01
N ILE A 17 -15.91 28.99 1.97
CA ILE A 17 -15.49 28.52 0.64
C ILE A 17 -14.15 27.77 0.74
N ARG A 18 -13.18 28.29 1.50
CA ARG A 18 -11.88 27.63 1.70
C ARG A 18 -12.05 26.29 2.44
N LYS A 19 -12.87 26.26 3.49
CA LYS A 19 -13.19 25.03 4.23
C LYS A 19 -13.88 24.01 3.33
N GLU A 20 -14.83 24.44 2.49
CA GLU A 20 -15.54 23.57 1.56
C GLU A 20 -14.59 22.99 0.51
N LYS A 21 -13.72 23.81 -0.09
CA LYS A 21 -12.68 23.33 -1.03
C LYS A 21 -11.76 22.29 -0.38
N SER A 22 -11.34 22.50 0.87
CA SER A 22 -10.54 21.51 1.61
C SER A 22 -11.31 20.20 1.83
N ARG A 23 -12.60 20.31 2.16
CA ARG A 23 -13.50 19.18 2.38
C ARG A 23 -13.68 18.37 1.09
N ASP A 24 -13.90 19.03 -0.04
CA ASP A 24 -14.03 18.39 -1.35
C ASP A 24 -12.72 17.76 -1.81
N ALA A 25 -11.59 18.41 -1.58
CA ALA A 25 -10.29 17.80 -1.83
C ALA A 25 -10.09 16.51 -1.01
N ALA A 26 -10.52 16.49 0.25
CA ALA A 26 -10.49 15.29 1.09
C ALA A 26 -11.46 14.20 0.60
N ARG A 27 -12.67 14.57 0.16
CA ARG A 27 -13.63 13.62 -0.45
C ARG A 27 -13.07 13.01 -1.73
N SER A 28 -12.50 13.82 -2.62
CA SER A 28 -11.93 13.36 -3.88
C SER A 28 -10.81 12.35 -3.65
N ARG A 29 -9.88 12.62 -2.71
CA ARG A 29 -8.84 11.65 -2.32
C ARG A 29 -9.43 10.33 -1.81
N ARG A 30 -10.42 10.38 -0.92
CA ARG A 30 -11.09 9.18 -0.39
C ARG A 30 -11.84 8.40 -1.47
N GLY A 31 -12.50 9.10 -2.39
CA GLY A 31 -13.23 8.50 -3.51
C GLY A 31 -12.29 7.78 -4.48
N LYS A 32 -11.17 8.42 -4.84
CA LYS A 32 -10.15 7.82 -5.71
C LYS A 32 -9.53 6.57 -5.07
N GLU A 33 -9.16 6.66 -3.80
CA GLU A 33 -8.62 5.52 -3.05
C GLU A 33 -9.62 4.36 -2.98
N ASN A 34 -10.91 4.64 -2.71
CA ASN A 34 -11.96 3.60 -2.73
C ASN A 34 -12.10 2.92 -4.09
N PHE A 35 -11.99 3.68 -5.18
CA PHE A 35 -12.05 3.13 -6.52
C PHE A 35 -10.84 2.22 -6.81
N GLU A 36 -9.63 2.68 -6.47
CA GLU A 36 -8.40 1.88 -6.61
C GLU A 36 -8.46 0.59 -5.78
N PHE A 37 -8.99 0.64 -4.55
CA PHE A 37 -9.20 -0.56 -3.74
C PHE A 37 -10.20 -1.54 -4.36
N TYR A 38 -11.25 -1.02 -4.99
CA TYR A 38 -12.24 -1.87 -5.65
C TYR A 38 -11.65 -2.56 -6.89
N GLU A 39 -10.85 -1.85 -7.68
CA GLU A 39 -10.12 -2.45 -8.81
C GLU A 39 -9.10 -3.49 -8.33
N LEU A 40 -8.38 -3.22 -7.23
CA LEU A 40 -7.47 -4.17 -6.61
C LEU A 40 -8.19 -5.46 -6.20
N ALA A 41 -9.34 -5.32 -5.53
CA ALA A 41 -10.17 -6.43 -5.11
C ALA A 41 -10.70 -7.31 -6.26
N LYS A 42 -10.82 -6.77 -7.48
CA LYS A 42 -11.23 -7.53 -8.67
C LYS A 42 -10.11 -8.37 -9.27
N MET A 43 -8.86 -8.00 -9.04
CA MET A 43 -7.71 -8.76 -9.57
C MET A 43 -7.47 -10.05 -8.79
N LEU A 44 -7.91 -10.12 -7.54
CA LEU A 44 -7.79 -11.33 -6.74
C LEU A 44 -8.67 -12.45 -7.33
N PRO A 45 -8.22 -13.72 -7.29
CA PRO A 45 -8.96 -14.90 -7.76
C PRO A 45 -10.09 -15.30 -6.78
N LEU A 46 -10.86 -14.32 -6.29
CA LEU A 46 -11.96 -14.50 -5.36
C LEU A 46 -13.28 -14.01 -5.98
N PRO A 47 -14.43 -14.64 -5.68
CA PRO A 47 -15.72 -14.17 -6.16
C PRO A 47 -16.00 -12.73 -5.70
N GLY A 48 -16.41 -11.86 -6.63
CA GLY A 48 -16.68 -10.44 -6.35
C GLY A 48 -17.69 -10.18 -5.21
N ALA A 49 -18.58 -11.14 -4.94
CA ALA A 49 -19.52 -11.10 -3.83
C ALA A 49 -18.84 -11.13 -2.45
N ILE A 50 -17.68 -11.80 -2.34
CA ILE A 50 -16.90 -11.89 -1.11
C ILE A 50 -15.97 -10.68 -1.02
N THR A 51 -15.34 -10.28 -2.13
CA THR A 51 -14.41 -9.16 -2.13
C THR A 51 -15.08 -7.81 -1.85
N SER A 52 -16.38 -7.68 -2.15
CA SER A 52 -17.20 -6.52 -1.76
C SER A 52 -17.45 -6.39 -0.25
N GLN A 53 -17.32 -7.50 0.51
CA GLN A 53 -17.51 -7.53 1.97
C GLN A 53 -16.20 -7.44 2.75
N LEU A 54 -15.05 -7.54 2.06
CA LEU A 54 -13.74 -7.45 2.68
C LEU A 54 -13.43 -6.02 3.09
N ASP A 55 -12.82 -5.87 4.27
CA ASP A 55 -12.28 -4.59 4.71
C ASP A 55 -11.03 -4.20 3.90
N LYS A 56 -10.76 -2.90 3.83
CA LYS A 56 -9.62 -2.36 3.06
C LYS A 56 -8.28 -2.98 3.43
N ALA A 57 -8.07 -3.29 4.72
CA ALA A 57 -6.81 -3.86 5.18
C ALA A 57 -6.67 -5.31 4.73
N SER A 58 -7.74 -6.10 4.80
CA SER A 58 -7.76 -7.46 4.27
C SER A 58 -7.54 -7.49 2.76
N ILE A 59 -8.14 -6.58 1.98
CA ILE A 59 -7.87 -6.49 0.53
C ILE A 59 -6.37 -6.30 0.28
N ILE A 60 -5.72 -5.34 0.95
CA ILE A 60 -4.28 -5.11 0.81
C ILE A 60 -3.47 -6.35 1.18
N ARG A 61 -3.76 -6.95 2.34
CA ARG A 61 -3.02 -8.12 2.83
C ARG A 61 -3.15 -9.29 1.86
N LEU A 62 -4.36 -9.60 1.43
CA LEU A 62 -4.60 -10.69 0.48
C LEU A 62 -3.94 -10.41 -0.87
N THR A 63 -3.96 -9.17 -1.35
CA THR A 63 -3.23 -8.75 -2.56
C THR A 63 -1.74 -9.02 -2.41
N ILE A 64 -1.13 -8.57 -1.30
CA ILE A 64 0.30 -8.78 -1.05
C ILE A 64 0.61 -10.27 -0.94
N MET A 65 -0.23 -11.05 -0.25
CA MET A 65 -0.06 -12.50 -0.13
C MET A 65 -0.19 -13.20 -1.47
N GLU A 66 -1.13 -12.79 -2.33
CA GLU A 66 -1.30 -13.33 -3.68
C GLU A 66 -0.04 -13.09 -4.51
N PHE A 67 0.42 -11.85 -4.63
CA PHE A 67 1.63 -11.53 -5.38
C PHE A 67 2.88 -12.20 -4.77
N ALA A 68 2.98 -12.29 -3.45
CA ALA A 68 4.09 -12.96 -2.78
C ALA A 68 4.04 -14.49 -2.95
N PHE A 69 2.86 -15.09 -3.05
CA PHE A 69 2.71 -16.52 -3.32
C PHE A 69 3.10 -16.85 -4.77
N GLU A 70 2.69 -16.01 -5.72
CA GLU A 70 3.05 -16.14 -7.14
C GLU A 70 4.56 -15.93 -7.37
N MET A 71 5.16 -14.93 -6.72
CA MET A 71 6.58 -14.57 -6.88
C MET A 71 7.53 -15.25 -5.88
N GLY A 72 6.99 -15.92 -4.88
CA GLY A 72 7.73 -16.60 -3.81
C GLY A 72 8.77 -17.59 -4.32
N PRO A 73 8.44 -18.49 -5.27
CA PRO A 73 9.40 -19.44 -5.82
C PRO A 73 10.61 -18.77 -6.48
N LEU A 74 10.44 -17.57 -7.06
CA LEU A 74 11.49 -16.82 -7.74
C LEU A 74 12.40 -16.10 -6.74
N CYS A 75 11.83 -15.50 -5.70
CA CYS A 75 12.58 -14.86 -4.60
C CYS A 75 13.29 -15.89 -3.71
N ASP A 76 12.67 -17.04 -3.40
CA ASP A 76 13.29 -18.11 -2.64
C ASP A 76 14.41 -18.80 -3.45
N ALA A 77 14.27 -18.90 -4.76
CA ALA A 77 15.34 -19.36 -5.64
C ALA A 77 16.54 -18.40 -5.66
N LEU A 78 16.29 -17.08 -5.72
CA LEU A 78 17.35 -16.06 -5.63
C LEU A 78 18.02 -16.01 -4.24
N ARG A 79 17.26 -16.22 -3.16
CA ARG A 79 17.81 -16.31 -1.80
C ARG A 79 18.66 -17.56 -1.59
N ARG A 80 18.37 -18.66 -2.29
CA ARG A 80 19.15 -19.91 -2.20
C ARG A 80 20.52 -19.84 -2.89
N GLU A 81 20.74 -18.89 -3.80
CA GLU A 81 22.04 -18.70 -4.47
C GLU A 81 23.09 -18.06 -3.53
N GLU A 82 22.68 -17.28 -2.52
CA GLU A 82 23.65 -16.72 -1.55
C GLU A 82 24.18 -17.76 -0.55
N GLU A 83 23.39 -18.77 -0.17
CA GLU A 83 23.81 -19.77 0.82
C GLU A 83 24.78 -20.82 0.23
N HIS A 84 24.69 -21.13 -1.06
CA HIS A 84 25.58 -22.10 -1.72
C HIS A 84 27.01 -21.60 -1.94
N SER A 85 27.22 -20.28 -1.99
CA SER A 85 28.56 -19.68 -2.10
C SER A 85 29.35 -19.81 -0.78
N LEU A 86 28.69 -19.58 0.36
CA LEU A 86 29.32 -19.59 1.68
C LEU A 86 29.65 -21.01 2.21
N LEU A 87 28.87 -22.02 1.83
CA LEU A 87 29.13 -23.42 2.23
C LEU A 87 30.24 -24.11 1.41
N LYS A 88 30.59 -23.58 0.22
CA LYS A 88 31.73 -24.10 -0.58
C LYS A 88 33.08 -23.49 -0.19
N GLY A 89 33.10 -22.39 0.57
CA GLY A 89 34.32 -21.69 0.97
C GLY A 89 34.97 -22.16 2.28
N THR A 90 34.28 -22.94 3.12
CA THR A 90 34.75 -23.29 4.47
C THR A 90 35.11 -24.77 4.68
N PHE A 91 34.76 -25.65 3.73
CA PHE A 91 35.12 -27.07 3.81
C PHE A 91 36.50 -27.42 3.19
N GLY A 92 37.26 -26.42 2.73
CA GLY A 92 38.57 -26.61 2.08
C GLY A 92 39.79 -26.54 3.00
N LEU A 93 39.65 -26.27 4.30
CA LEU A 93 40.81 -26.08 5.21
C LEU A 93 40.79 -26.91 6.51
N VAL A 94 39.74 -27.68 6.79
CA VAL A 94 39.73 -28.63 7.92
C VAL A 94 40.10 -30.02 7.40
N GLY A 95 41.31 -30.15 6.86
CA GLY A 95 41.75 -31.41 6.23
C GLY A 95 43.26 -31.69 6.28
N MET A 96 44.08 -30.84 6.91
CA MET A 96 45.53 -31.07 6.97
C MET A 96 46.10 -30.45 8.24
N THR A 97 46.11 -31.19 9.36
CA THR A 97 47.21 -31.24 10.37
C THR A 97 46.82 -32.29 11.42
N GLN A 98 47.06 -33.56 11.10
CA GLN A 98 47.48 -34.55 12.07
C GLN A 98 48.86 -35.04 11.61
N ARG A 99 49.91 -34.50 12.24
CA ARG A 99 51.10 -35.25 12.66
C ARG A 99 51.94 -34.39 13.59
#